data_AF-A0A3R9IYV4-F1
#
_entry.id   AF-A0A3R9IYV4-F1
#
_cell.length_a   1.000
_cell.length_b   1.000
_cell.length_c   1.000
_cell.angle_alpha   90.00
_cell.angle_beta   90.00
_cell.angle_gamma   90.00
#
_symmetry.space_group_name_H-M   'P 1'
#
loop_
_entity.id
_entity.type
_entity.pdbx_description
1 polymer ?
#
loop_
_entity_poly.entity_id
_entity_poly.type
_entity_poly.pdbx_seq_one_letter_code
_entity_poly.pdbx_strand_id
1 'polypeptide(L)'
;MTTERDFRYIVDDVYAVDSLKVKVPLKEGAIVAQGKFKIITPPVDNTSNGMQAMAVAPVDKNGNVDYSHVVIAYAGTNKDDLLDIQTDIQSIGFGDRRMLSDSKTKTFRKSQFQTALSFAEEIEKTYPSAKITTAGHSLGESLAMYVALKRGYANVN
;
A
#
# COMPACT_ATOMS: atom_id res chain seq x y z
N MET A 1 13.54 -6.11 15.94
CA MET A 1 13.48 -6.92 14.71
C MET A 1 12.01 -7.07 14.34
N THR A 2 11.64 -6.66 13.13
CA THR A 2 10.28 -6.82 12.62
C THR A 2 9.99 -8.30 12.38
N THR A 3 8.82 -8.77 12.81
CA THR A 3 8.38 -10.17 12.68
C THR A 3 7.26 -10.32 11.65
N GLU A 4 6.99 -11.52 11.16
CA GLU A 4 5.82 -11.83 10.31
C GLU A 4 4.50 -11.33 10.94
N ARG A 5 4.37 -11.50 12.27
CA ARG A 5 3.20 -11.01 13.01
C ARG A 5 3.06 -9.48 12.93
N ASP A 6 4.16 -8.74 12.86
CA ASP A 6 4.12 -7.29 12.74
C ASP A 6 3.62 -6.87 11.34
N PHE A 7 4.05 -7.57 10.29
CA PHE A 7 3.56 -7.34 8.92
C PHE A 7 2.07 -7.57 8.80
N ARG A 8 1.54 -8.62 9.43
CA ARG A 8 0.10 -8.86 9.48
C ARG A 8 -0.67 -7.67 10.06
N TYR A 9 -0.22 -7.08 11.17
CA TYR A 9 -0.90 -5.92 11.73
C TYR A 9 -0.78 -4.69 10.84
N ILE A 10 0.36 -4.49 10.18
CA ILE A 10 0.54 -3.41 9.19
C ILE A 10 -0.47 -3.57 8.03
N VAL A 11 -0.63 -4.78 7.51
CA VAL A 11 -1.53 -5.09 6.40
C VAL A 11 -3.01 -5.06 6.82
N ASP A 12 -3.33 -5.31 8.08
CA ASP A 12 -4.68 -5.10 8.60
C ASP A 12 -4.98 -3.60 8.79
N ASP A 13 -4.03 -2.83 9.32
CA ASP A 13 -4.21 -1.41 9.66
C ASP A 13 -4.34 -0.50 8.42
N VAL A 14 -3.75 -0.86 7.27
CA VAL A 14 -3.85 -0.03 6.05
C VAL A 14 -5.30 0.15 5.57
N TYR A 15 -6.21 -0.78 5.89
CA TYR A 15 -7.64 -0.62 5.59
C TYR A 15 -8.30 0.56 6.33
N ALA A 16 -7.72 1.02 7.45
CA ALA A 16 -8.22 2.16 8.20
C ALA A 16 -7.78 3.52 7.62
N VAL A 17 -7.08 3.53 6.48
CA VAL A 17 -6.85 4.74 5.67
C VAL A 17 -8.10 5.13 4.86
N ASP A 18 -9.00 4.18 4.59
CA ASP A 18 -10.22 4.37 3.79
C ASP A 18 -11.22 5.33 4.46
N SER A 19 -11.32 6.55 3.93
CA SER A 19 -12.20 7.58 4.46
C SER A 19 -13.69 7.31 4.31
N LEU A 20 -14.07 6.35 3.47
CA LEU A 20 -15.44 5.93 3.26
C LEU A 20 -15.85 4.79 4.19
N LYS A 21 -14.89 4.06 4.78
CA LYS A 21 -15.16 2.91 5.66
C LYS A 21 -14.96 3.19 7.14
N VAL A 22 -14.12 4.15 7.50
CA VAL A 22 -13.89 4.53 8.90
C VAL A 22 -14.26 5.98 9.17
N LYS A 23 -14.80 6.25 10.37
CA LYS A 23 -15.16 7.61 10.79
C LYS A 23 -13.94 8.52 10.96
N VAL A 24 -12.81 7.95 11.37
CA VAL A 24 -11.56 8.66 11.62
C VAL A 24 -10.44 7.91 10.91
N PRO A 25 -10.08 8.33 9.69
CA PRO A 25 -9.03 7.67 8.92
C PRO A 25 -7.65 7.86 9.53
N LEU A 26 -6.79 6.86 9.37
CA LEU A 26 -5.39 6.96 9.73
C LEU A 26 -4.69 8.04 8.90
N LYS A 27 -3.78 8.78 9.55
CA LYS A 27 -3.03 9.90 8.97
C LYS A 27 -1.56 9.79 9.35
N GLU A 28 -0.74 10.59 8.68
CA GLU A 28 0.67 10.76 9.06
C GLU A 28 0.81 11.01 10.56
N GLY A 29 1.80 10.35 11.16
CA GLY A 29 2.08 10.45 12.59
C GLY A 29 1.32 9.46 13.47
N ALA A 30 0.28 8.79 12.95
CA ALA A 30 -0.43 7.76 13.70
C ALA A 30 0.48 6.57 14.04
N ILE A 31 0.31 6.03 15.24
CA ILE A 31 0.97 4.82 15.70
C ILE A 31 0.09 3.61 15.35
N VAL A 32 0.69 2.64 14.67
CA VAL A 32 0.02 1.46 14.09
C VAL A 32 0.77 0.18 14.47
N ALA A 33 0.25 -0.96 14.03
CA ALA A 33 0.80 -2.29 14.25
C ALA A 33 1.13 -2.55 15.73
N GLN A 34 0.11 -2.38 16.56
CA GLN A 34 0.17 -2.55 18.02
C GLN A 34 1.25 -1.70 18.72
N GLY A 35 1.45 -0.46 18.27
CA GLY A 35 2.38 0.44 18.94
C GLY A 35 3.81 0.40 18.41
N LYS A 36 4.09 -0.43 17.41
CA LYS A 36 5.47 -0.71 16.96
C LYS A 36 5.90 0.09 15.74
N PHE A 37 4.96 0.72 15.05
CA PHE A 37 5.22 1.45 13.82
C PHE A 37 4.53 2.81 13.84
N LYS A 38 5.10 3.75 13.09
CA LYS A 38 4.52 5.07 12.86
C LYS A 38 4.31 5.29 11.37
N ILE A 39 3.18 5.88 10.99
CA ILE A 39 2.97 6.39 9.63
C ILE A 39 3.88 7.59 9.40
N ILE A 40 4.76 7.51 8.40
CA ILE A 40 5.84 8.49 8.20
C ILE A 40 5.58 9.51 7.09
N THR A 41 4.56 9.27 6.26
CA THR A 41 4.08 10.21 5.23
C THR A 41 2.56 10.21 5.18
N PRO A 42 1.89 11.20 4.57
CA PRO A 42 0.46 11.14 4.36
C PRO A 42 0.05 9.85 3.64
N PRO A 43 -0.88 9.04 4.19
CA PRO A 43 -1.42 7.87 3.51
C PRO A 43 -2.16 8.24 2.23
N VAL A 44 -2.32 7.27 1.33
CA VAL A 44 -3.11 7.44 0.11
C VAL A 44 -4.47 6.77 0.28
N ASP A 45 -5.54 7.52 0.02
CA ASP A 45 -6.90 7.03 -0.17
C ASP A 45 -7.43 7.56 -1.52
N ASN A 46 -7.10 6.86 -2.61
CA ASN A 46 -7.44 7.31 -3.95
C ASN A 46 -8.86 6.86 -4.33
N THR A 47 -9.86 7.66 -4.01
CA THR A 47 -11.27 7.37 -4.31
C THR A 47 -11.61 7.28 -5.80
N SER A 48 -10.73 7.73 -6.70
CA SER A 48 -10.93 7.64 -8.16
C SER A 48 -10.68 6.23 -8.71
N ASN A 49 -9.69 5.53 -8.15
CA ASN A 49 -9.30 4.18 -8.60
C ASN A 49 -9.30 3.11 -7.51
N GLY A 50 -9.56 3.48 -6.25
CA GLY A 50 -9.65 2.57 -5.10
C GLY A 50 -8.31 2.19 -4.48
N MET A 51 -7.18 2.76 -4.91
CA MET A 51 -5.88 2.43 -4.30
C MET A 51 -5.75 3.05 -2.91
N GLN A 52 -5.41 2.22 -1.94
CA GLN A 52 -5.14 2.61 -0.56
C GLN A 52 -3.76 2.12 -0.12
N ALA A 53 -2.98 3.01 0.48
CA ALA A 53 -1.63 2.68 0.92
C ALA A 53 -1.17 3.53 2.10
N MET A 54 -0.23 2.99 2.88
CA MET A 54 0.52 3.76 3.88
C MET A 54 1.99 3.35 3.89
N ALA A 55 2.87 4.29 4.22
CA ALA A 55 4.28 4.01 4.49
C ALA A 55 4.53 4.14 5.99
N VAL A 56 5.18 3.14 6.57
CA VAL A 56 5.44 3.07 8.02
C VAL A 56 6.90 2.76 8.31
N ALA A 57 7.39 3.24 9.45
CA ALA A 57 8.71 2.93 9.98
C ALA A 57 8.60 2.43 11.43
N PRO A 58 9.52 1.55 11.89
CA PRO A 58 9.55 1.09 13.27
C PRO A 58 9.74 2.23 14.27
N VAL A 59 9.16 2.09 15.46
CA VAL A 59 9.44 2.95 16.60
C VAL A 59 10.11 2.18 17.74
N ASP A 60 11.08 2.81 18.40
CA ASP A 60 11.69 2.28 19.61
C ASP A 60 10.81 2.53 20.85
N LYS A 61 11.25 2.02 22.01
CA LYS A 61 10.54 2.17 23.30
C LYS A 61 10.42 3.62 23.76
N ASN A 62 11.22 4.53 23.23
CA ASN A 62 11.24 5.94 23.57
C ASN A 62 10.42 6.78 22.55
N GLY A 63 9.84 6.14 21.52
CA GLY A 63 9.09 6.79 20.46
C GLY A 63 9.95 7.35 19.33
N ASN A 64 11.26 7.04 19.29
CA ASN A 64 12.11 7.42 18.16
C ASN A 64 11.81 6.53 16.97
N VAL A 65 11.74 7.15 15.79
CA VAL A 65 11.42 6.47 14.53
C VAL A 65 12.72 6.02 13.85
N ASP A 66 12.79 4.76 13.45
CA ASP A 66 13.88 4.21 12.65
C ASP A 66 13.58 4.33 11.16
N TYR A 67 13.99 5.44 10.54
CA TYR A 67 13.79 5.67 9.10
C TYR A 67 14.71 4.81 8.20
N SER A 68 15.60 3.98 8.75
CA SER A 68 16.44 3.09 7.92
C SER A 68 15.66 1.92 7.31
N HIS A 69 14.46 1.63 7.83
CA HIS A 69 13.57 0.59 7.32
C HIS A 69 12.18 1.16 7.11
N VAL A 70 11.64 1.01 5.90
CA VAL A 70 10.30 1.46 5.55
C VAL A 70 9.50 0.29 4.99
N VAL A 71 8.26 0.15 5.47
CA VAL A 71 7.28 -0.79 4.93
C VAL A 71 6.20 0.01 4.22
N ILE A 72 5.96 -0.29 2.95
CA ILE A 72 4.84 0.25 2.19
C ILE A 72 3.75 -0.82 2.17
N ALA A 73 2.65 -0.53 2.86
CA ALA A 73 1.50 -1.40 2.93
C ALA A 73 0.45 -0.96 1.91
N TYR A 74 -0.12 -1.91 1.17
CA TYR A 74 -1.21 -1.68 0.23
C TYR A 74 -2.45 -2.44 0.69
N ALA A 75 -3.59 -1.75 0.79
CA ALA A 75 -4.85 -2.41 1.11
C ALA A 75 -5.34 -3.23 -0.10
N GLY A 76 -5.98 -4.37 0.19
CA GLY A 76 -6.81 -5.04 -0.78
C GLY A 76 -8.19 -4.39 -0.89
N THR A 77 -9.06 -4.99 -1.69
CA THR A 77 -10.47 -4.58 -1.78
C THR A 77 -11.30 -5.26 -0.69
N ASN A 78 -12.61 -5.00 -0.68
CA ASN A 78 -13.55 -5.66 0.23
C ASN A 78 -13.53 -7.17 0.04
N LYS A 79 -13.77 -7.91 1.13
CA LYS A 79 -13.76 -9.38 1.12
C LYS A 79 -14.85 -10.02 0.24
N ASP A 80 -15.90 -9.27 -0.07
CA ASP A 80 -17.00 -9.73 -0.92
C ASP A 80 -16.69 -9.57 -2.43
N ASP A 81 -15.72 -8.71 -2.80
CA ASP A 81 -15.24 -8.49 -4.19
C ASP A 81 -13.97 -9.30 -4.52
N LEU A 82 -13.46 -10.07 -3.55
CA LEU A 82 -12.19 -10.81 -3.62
C LEU A 82 -12.15 -11.83 -4.78
N LEU A 83 -13.28 -12.49 -5.03
CA LEU A 83 -13.42 -13.53 -6.06
C LEU A 83 -13.35 -12.94 -7.48
N ASP A 84 -13.93 -11.76 -7.71
CA ASP A 84 -13.92 -11.10 -9.02
C ASP A 84 -12.52 -10.56 -9.35
N ILE A 85 -11.80 -10.04 -8.35
CA ILE A 85 -10.51 -9.37 -8.57
C ILE A 85 -9.36 -10.33 -8.81
N GLN A 86 -9.34 -11.51 -8.18
CA GLN A 86 -8.35 -12.53 -8.52
C GLN A 86 -8.46 -12.92 -10.00
N THR A 87 -9.68 -12.96 -10.54
CA THR A 87 -9.98 -13.24 -11.94
C THR A 87 -9.58 -12.07 -12.85
N ASP A 88 -9.79 -10.83 -12.41
CA ASP A 88 -9.33 -9.63 -13.14
C ASP A 88 -7.80 -9.51 -13.17
N ILE A 89 -7.08 -9.84 -12.09
CA ILE A 89 -5.61 -9.83 -12.03
C ILE A 89 -5.02 -10.84 -13.03
N GLN A 90 -5.60 -12.04 -13.14
CA GLN A 90 -5.18 -13.05 -14.12
C GLN A 90 -5.34 -12.54 -15.56
N SER A 91 -6.32 -11.67 -15.81
CA SER A 91 -6.60 -11.07 -17.12
C SER A 91 -5.64 -9.92 -17.48
N ILE A 92 -4.88 -9.39 -16.51
CA ILE A 92 -4.01 -8.20 -16.67
C ILE A 92 -2.62 -8.53 -17.21
N GLY A 93 -2.16 -9.80 -17.16
CA GLY A 93 -0.97 -10.33 -17.86
C GLY A 93 0.09 -9.31 -18.28
N PHE A 94 0.63 -8.53 -17.33
CA PHE A 94 1.78 -7.60 -17.41
C PHE A 94 1.99 -6.70 -18.66
N GLY A 95 1.01 -6.56 -19.56
CA GLY A 95 1.26 -6.04 -20.90
C GLY A 95 0.58 -4.72 -21.23
N ASP A 96 -0.75 -4.65 -21.17
CA ASP A 96 -1.45 -3.60 -21.91
C ASP A 96 -2.82 -3.21 -21.33
N ARG A 97 -2.78 -2.35 -20.32
CA ARG A 97 -3.78 -1.28 -20.08
C ARG A 97 -3.35 -0.43 -18.88
N ARG A 98 -2.34 0.40 -19.15
CA ARG A 98 -1.87 1.49 -18.29
C ARG A 98 -2.92 2.61 -18.10
N MET A 99 -4.11 2.47 -18.67
CA MET A 99 -5.23 3.36 -18.45
C MET A 99 -6.52 2.55 -18.52
N LEU A 100 -7.35 2.68 -17.49
CA LEU A 100 -8.73 2.23 -17.57
C LEU A 100 -9.51 3.35 -18.25
N SER A 101 -9.86 3.15 -19.51
CA SER A 101 -10.83 4.00 -20.20
C SER A 101 -12.22 3.55 -19.77
N ASP A 102 -12.89 4.38 -18.97
CA ASP A 102 -14.30 4.16 -18.70
C ASP A 102 -15.07 4.27 -20.03
N SER A 103 -15.61 3.14 -20.50
CA SER A 103 -16.22 3.04 -21.83
C SER A 103 -17.49 3.88 -21.96
N LYS A 104 -18.05 4.38 -20.84
CA LYS A 104 -19.20 5.29 -20.83
C LYS A 104 -18.79 6.77 -20.79
N THR A 105 -17.70 7.12 -20.11
CA THR A 105 -17.31 8.52 -19.89
C THR A 105 -16.07 8.96 -20.68
N LYS A 106 -15.38 8.04 -21.37
CA LYS A 106 -14.08 8.26 -22.06
C LYS A 106 -13.01 8.90 -21.16
N THR A 107 -13.16 8.79 -19.84
CA THR A 107 -12.20 9.37 -18.90
C THR A 107 -11.10 8.37 -18.62
N PHE A 108 -9.86 8.79 -18.78
CA PHE A 108 -8.70 7.96 -18.48
C PHE A 108 -8.41 7.98 -16.98
N ARG A 109 -8.47 6.82 -16.32
CA ARG A 109 -8.06 6.66 -14.92
C ARG A 109 -6.76 5.87 -14.82
N LYS A 110 -5.83 6.36 -14.00
CA LYS A 110 -4.62 5.61 -13.64
C LYS A 110 -5.03 4.34 -12.90
N SER A 111 -4.41 3.21 -13.24
CA SER A 111 -4.68 1.96 -12.53
C SER A 111 -4.13 2.00 -11.10
N GLN A 112 -4.66 1.16 -10.21
CA GLN A 112 -4.15 1.05 -8.83
C GLN A 112 -2.65 0.71 -8.81
N PHE A 113 -2.20 -0.16 -9.73
CA PHE A 113 -0.78 -0.51 -9.91
C PHE A 113 0.10 0.70 -10.25
N GLN A 114 -0.36 1.61 -11.09
CA GLN A 114 0.40 2.82 -11.41
C GLN A 114 0.49 3.75 -10.23
N THR A 115 -0.62 4.00 -9.53
CA THR A 115 -0.61 4.87 -8.35
C THR A 115 0.18 4.25 -7.21
N ALA A 116 0.16 2.92 -7.06
CA ALA A 116 0.97 2.20 -6.09
C ALA A 116 2.47 2.37 -6.37
N LEU A 117 2.87 2.25 -7.65
CA LEU A 117 4.25 2.49 -8.09
C LEU A 117 4.68 3.94 -7.88
N SER A 118 3.84 4.91 -8.26
CA SER A 118 4.14 6.34 -8.03
C SER A 118 4.31 6.64 -6.54
N PHE A 119 3.45 6.11 -5.67
CA PHE A 119 3.58 6.28 -4.23
C PHE A 119 4.91 5.69 -3.73
N ALA A 120 5.28 4.48 -4.16
CA ALA A 120 6.57 3.90 -3.81
C ALA A 120 7.78 4.73 -4.26
N GLU A 121 7.74 5.29 -5.47
CA GLU A 121 8.78 6.18 -5.97
C GLU A 121 8.89 7.48 -5.16
N GLU A 122 7.76 8.00 -4.65
CA GLU A 122 7.74 9.15 -3.74
C GLU A 122 8.34 8.82 -2.38
N ILE A 123 8.04 7.63 -1.83
CA ILE A 123 8.65 7.14 -0.59
C ILE A 123 10.16 6.95 -0.75
N GLU A 124 10.62 6.36 -1.84
CA GLU A 124 12.05 6.17 -2.13
C GLU A 124 12.80 7.50 -2.26
N LYS A 125 12.18 8.51 -2.91
CA LYS A 125 12.76 9.85 -2.98
C LYS A 125 12.84 10.53 -1.62
N THR A 126 11.83 10.33 -0.77
CA THR A 126 11.77 10.91 0.58
C THR A 126 12.76 10.25 1.52
N TYR A 127 12.96 8.93 1.40
CA TYR A 127 13.84 8.12 2.24
C TYR A 127 14.88 7.35 1.39
N PRO A 128 15.82 8.04 0.73
CA PRO A 128 16.71 7.44 -0.27
C PRO A 128 17.72 6.43 0.29
N SER A 129 17.97 6.45 1.60
CA SER A 129 18.85 5.50 2.28
C SER A 129 18.09 4.35 2.97
N ALA A 130 16.76 4.37 2.94
CA ALA A 130 15.96 3.35 3.61
C ALA A 130 15.96 2.03 2.84
N LYS A 131 15.99 0.92 3.57
CA LYS A 131 15.61 -0.38 3.03
C LYS A 131 14.09 -0.44 2.96
N ILE A 132 13.56 -0.35 1.74
CA ILE A 132 12.13 -0.39 1.49
C ILE A 132 11.66 -1.84 1.30
N THR A 133 10.55 -2.16 1.93
CA THR A 133 9.81 -3.42 1.77
C THR A 133 8.35 -3.12 1.47
N THR A 134 7.68 -4.05 0.81
CA THR A 134 6.24 -3.93 0.48
C THR A 134 5.46 -5.06 1.12
N ALA A 135 4.23 -4.79 1.51
CA ALA A 135 3.33 -5.77 2.08
C ALA A 135 1.89 -5.50 1.64
N GLY A 136 1.07 -6.54 1.55
CA GLY A 136 -0.35 -6.40 1.32
C GLY A 136 -1.11 -7.69 1.52
N HIS A 137 -2.43 -7.61 1.39
CA HIS A 137 -3.31 -8.78 1.38
C HIS A 137 -4.29 -8.68 0.20
N SER A 138 -4.72 -9.81 -0.35
CA SER A 138 -5.63 -9.84 -1.50
C SER A 138 -5.05 -9.04 -2.70
N LEU A 139 -5.81 -8.14 -3.32
CA LEU A 139 -5.34 -7.21 -4.34
C LEU A 139 -4.13 -6.40 -3.87
N GLY A 140 -4.09 -6.01 -2.59
CA GLY A 140 -2.99 -5.28 -1.98
C GLY A 140 -1.67 -6.03 -2.09
N GLU A 141 -1.70 -7.37 -1.98
CA GLU A 141 -0.51 -8.19 -2.16
C GLU A 141 -0.04 -8.22 -3.61
N SER A 142 -0.98 -8.18 -4.57
CA SER A 142 -0.63 -8.07 -5.99
C SER A 142 0.00 -6.70 -6.31
N LEU A 143 -0.50 -5.62 -5.70
CA LEU A 143 0.10 -4.29 -5.80
C LEU A 143 1.51 -4.27 -5.18
N ALA A 144 1.66 -4.84 -3.99
CA ALA A 144 2.94 -4.95 -3.27
C ALA A 144 3.98 -5.70 -4.11
N MET A 145 3.62 -6.89 -4.61
CA MET A 145 4.48 -7.70 -5.47
C MET A 145 4.86 -6.98 -6.77
N TYR A 146 3.90 -6.32 -7.43
CA TYR A 146 4.17 -5.55 -8.64
C TYR A 146 5.19 -4.43 -8.38
N VAL A 147 5.02 -3.67 -7.29
CA VAL A 147 5.94 -2.61 -6.90
C VAL A 147 7.31 -3.16 -6.54
N ALA A 148 7.35 -4.25 -5.76
CA ALA A 148 8.60 -4.92 -5.40
C ALA A 148 9.40 -5.34 -6.63
N LEU A 149 8.75 -5.96 -7.62
CA LEU A 149 9.39 -6.35 -8.87
C LEU A 149 9.88 -5.15 -9.69
N LYS A 150 9.13 -4.03 -9.73
CA LYS A 150 9.51 -2.84 -10.50
C LYS A 150 10.61 -2.01 -9.86
N ARG A 151 10.71 -2.00 -8.53
CA ARG A 151 11.66 -1.18 -7.78
C ARG A 151 12.81 -1.98 -7.16
N GLY A 152 12.78 -3.31 -7.22
CA GLY A 152 13.78 -4.17 -6.58
C GLY A 152 13.66 -4.22 -5.06
N TYR A 153 12.47 -4.00 -4.51
CA TYR A 153 12.23 -4.10 -3.06
C TYR A 153 11.98 -5.56 -2.65
N ALA A 154 12.12 -5.84 -1.36
CA ALA A 154 11.60 -7.09 -0.80
C ALA A 154 10.07 -6.99 -0.65
N ASN A 155 9.37 -8.09 -0.86
CA ASN A 155 7.96 -8.26 -0.54
C ASN A 155 7.83 -9.21 0.65
N VAL A 156 6.98 -8.86 1.60
CA VAL A 156 6.80 -9.55 2.89
C VAL A 156 5.32 -9.60 3.24
N ASN A 157 4.86 -10.71 3.82
CA ASN A 157 3.47 -10.96 4.18
C ASN A 157 3.41 -11.69 5.52
#